data_AF-A0A7W1E0R2-F1
#
_entry.id   AF-A0A7W1E0R2-F1
#
_cell.length_a   1.000
_cell.length_b   1.000
_cell.length_c   1.000
_cell.angle_alpha   90.00
_cell.angle_beta   90.00
_cell.angle_gamma   90.00
#
_symmetry.space_group_name_H-M   'P 1'
#
loop_
_entity.id
_entity.type
_entity.pdbx_description
1 polymer ?
#
loop_
_entity_poly.entity_id
_entity_poly.type
_entity_poly.pdbx_seq_one_letter_code
_entity_poly.pdbx_strand_id
1 'polypeptide(L)'
;MQNRLCEMFGIEFPIFAFTHCRDVAAAVSRAGGLGVLGALAFSPDQLEIELNWIDEHVEGKPYGVDVVMPVKSVDREQGLSDTKDLSSQLYGMISKAHWDYADKILADAGIPPLPEDEESGSDPLSQGVLGWTEATGSPLID
;
A
#
# COMPACT_ATOMS: atom_id res chain seq x y z
N MET A 1 -9.05 21.42 -17.25
CA MET A 1 -9.56 22.30 -16.16
C MET A 1 -8.35 22.86 -15.45
N GLN A 2 -8.07 24.17 -15.46
CA GLN A 2 -6.85 24.69 -14.82
C GLN A 2 -7.09 25.01 -13.35
N ASN A 3 -6.46 24.22 -12.48
CA ASN A 3 -6.41 24.43 -11.04
C ASN A 3 -4.97 24.23 -10.54
N ARG A 4 -4.74 24.54 -9.27
CA ARG A 4 -3.40 24.47 -8.64
C ARG A 4 -2.72 23.10 -8.80
N LEU A 5 -3.45 22.00 -8.79
CA LEU A 5 -2.86 20.66 -8.94
C LEU A 5 -2.41 20.42 -10.38
N CYS A 6 -3.24 20.79 -11.35
CA CYS A 6 -2.90 20.71 -12.78
C CYS A 6 -1.65 21.53 -13.12
N GLU A 7 -1.53 22.75 -12.57
CA GLU A 7 -0.35 23.61 -12.73
C GLU A 7 0.90 23.02 -12.06
N MET A 8 0.75 22.51 -10.84
CA MET A 8 1.87 21.98 -10.05
C MET A 8 2.48 20.73 -10.67
N PHE A 9 1.66 19.86 -11.27
CA PHE A 9 2.10 18.58 -11.82
C PHE A 9 2.22 18.57 -13.34
N GLY A 10 1.81 19.62 -14.05
CA GLY A 10 1.85 19.67 -15.52
C GLY A 10 0.83 18.75 -16.22
N ILE A 11 -0.35 18.58 -15.62
CA ILE A 11 -1.43 17.69 -16.09
C ILE A 11 -2.69 18.49 -16.49
N GLU A 12 -3.56 17.91 -17.32
CA GLU A 12 -4.78 18.56 -17.83
C GLU A 12 -6.00 18.39 -16.91
N PHE A 13 -6.07 17.20 -16.29
CA PHE A 13 -7.13 16.80 -15.39
C PHE A 13 -6.53 16.47 -14.02
N PRO A 14 -7.18 16.88 -12.91
CA PRO A 14 -6.71 16.55 -11.56
C PRO A 14 -7.07 15.10 -11.19
N ILE A 15 -6.70 14.15 -12.05
CA ILE A 15 -6.95 12.72 -11.90
C ILE A 15 -5.61 12.05 -11.64
N PHE A 16 -5.50 11.39 -10.49
CA PHE A 16 -4.32 10.65 -10.07
C PHE A 16 -4.73 9.17 -10.02
N ALA A 17 -4.15 8.35 -10.90
CA ALA A 17 -4.56 6.96 -11.08
C ALA A 17 -3.48 6.01 -10.59
N PHE A 18 -3.61 5.55 -9.35
CA PHE A 18 -2.77 4.49 -8.79
C PHE A 18 -3.06 3.15 -9.46
N THR A 19 -2.00 2.43 -9.84
CA THR A 19 -2.09 1.13 -10.51
C THR A 19 -0.78 0.34 -10.35
N HIS A 20 -0.86 -0.99 -10.33
CA HIS A 20 0.31 -1.88 -10.44
C HIS A 20 0.68 -2.18 -11.91
N CYS A 21 -0.17 -1.80 -12.86
CA CYS A 21 0.05 -2.03 -14.29
C CYS A 21 0.65 -0.79 -14.97
N ARG A 22 1.88 -0.92 -15.47
CA ARG A 22 2.61 0.14 -16.20
C ARG A 22 1.84 0.71 -17.40
N ASP A 23 1.11 -0.14 -18.13
CA ASP A 23 0.34 0.26 -19.31
C ASP A 23 -0.79 1.22 -18.94
N VAL A 24 -1.46 0.96 -17.81
CA VAL A 24 -2.51 1.83 -17.27
C VAL A 24 -1.91 3.17 -16.82
N ALA A 25 -0.76 3.16 -16.13
CA ALA A 25 -0.10 4.39 -15.71
C ALA A 25 0.27 5.26 -16.92
N ALA A 26 0.91 4.66 -17.94
CA ALA A 26 1.29 5.37 -19.15
C ALA A 26 0.06 5.90 -19.91
N ALA A 27 -1.02 5.11 -20.01
CA ALA A 27 -2.25 5.53 -20.69
C ALA A 27 -2.93 6.72 -19.99
N VAL A 28 -2.98 6.74 -18.66
CA VAL A 28 -3.54 7.86 -17.90
C VAL A 28 -2.71 9.14 -18.10
N SER A 29 -1.37 9.01 -18.06
CA SER A 29 -0.48 10.16 -18.29
C SER A 29 -0.64 10.73 -19.70
N ARG A 30 -0.73 9.89 -20.74
CA ARG A 30 -1.02 10.34 -22.12
C ARG A 30 -2.39 11.01 -22.24
N ALA A 31 -3.39 10.53 -21.50
CA ALA A 31 -4.75 11.09 -21.48
C ALA A 31 -4.86 12.43 -20.71
N GLY A 32 -3.77 12.92 -20.12
CA GLY A 32 -3.73 14.20 -19.42
C GLY A 32 -4.01 14.13 -17.92
N GLY A 33 -4.08 12.93 -17.33
CA GLY A 33 -4.02 12.73 -15.88
C GLY A 33 -2.57 12.50 -15.41
N LEU A 34 -2.41 12.09 -14.15
CA LEU A 34 -1.16 11.57 -13.61
C LEU A 34 -1.32 10.06 -13.33
N GLY A 35 -0.76 9.21 -14.19
CA GLY A 35 -0.61 7.79 -13.88
C GLY A 35 0.41 7.61 -12.75
N VAL A 36 0.12 6.74 -11.78
CA VAL A 36 1.01 6.48 -10.64
C VAL A 36 1.28 4.98 -10.54
N LEU A 37 2.52 4.56 -10.78
CA LEU A 37 2.94 3.16 -10.66
C LEU A 37 3.21 2.81 -9.20
N GLY A 38 2.52 1.81 -8.67
CA GLY A 38 2.85 1.20 -7.37
C GLY A 38 4.13 0.38 -7.47
N ALA A 39 5.17 0.78 -6.74
CA ALA A 39 6.52 0.22 -6.87
C ALA A 39 6.91 -0.79 -5.78
N LEU A 40 5.95 -1.24 -4.96
CA LEU A 40 6.20 -2.09 -3.79
C LEU A 40 6.86 -3.44 -4.14
N ALA A 41 6.48 -4.09 -5.24
CA ALA A 41 7.00 -5.41 -5.61
C ALA A 41 8.34 -5.38 -6.36
N PHE A 42 8.79 -4.21 -6.84
CA PHE A 42 9.94 -4.16 -7.72
C PHE A 42 11.25 -4.11 -6.95
N SER A 43 12.20 -4.95 -7.34
CA SER A 43 13.60 -4.66 -7.07
C SER A 43 14.03 -3.36 -7.78
N PRO A 44 15.13 -2.70 -7.38
CA PRO A 44 15.64 -1.52 -8.07
C PRO A 44 15.82 -1.72 -9.59
N ASP A 45 16.40 -2.87 -9.99
CA ASP A 45 16.64 -3.20 -11.39
C ASP A 45 15.32 -3.44 -12.16
N GLN A 46 14.34 -4.09 -11.54
CA GLN A 46 13.02 -4.26 -12.14
C GLN A 46 12.31 -2.92 -12.29
N LEU A 47 12.36 -2.08 -11.26
CA LEU A 47 11.77 -0.75 -11.30
C LEU A 47 12.38 0.08 -12.43
N GLU A 48 13.70 0.05 -12.62
CA GLU A 48 14.37 0.75 -13.72
C GLU A 48 13.86 0.28 -15.10
N ILE A 49 13.65 -1.02 -15.29
CA ILE A 49 13.07 -1.57 -16.53
C ILE A 49 11.65 -1.01 -16.75
N GLU A 50 10.82 -1.01 -15.71
CA GLU A 50 9.44 -0.52 -15.79
C GLU A 50 9.37 1.00 -16.05
N LEU A 51 10.22 1.78 -15.39
CA LEU A 51 10.27 3.23 -15.57
C LEU A 51 10.76 3.62 -16.98
N ASN A 52 11.80 2.96 -17.49
CA ASN A 52 12.27 3.16 -18.86
C ASN A 52 11.14 2.87 -19.88
N TRP A 53 10.37 1.81 -19.66
CA TRP A 53 9.23 1.50 -20.51
C TRP A 53 8.17 2.62 -20.42
N ILE A 54 7.82 3.10 -19.23
CA ILE A 54 6.85 4.18 -19.08
C ILE A 54 7.34 5.46 -19.77
N ASP A 55 8.61 5.83 -19.61
CA ASP A 55 9.23 7.00 -20.25
C ASP A 55 9.06 6.98 -21.78
N GLU A 56 9.26 5.83 -22.42
CA GLU A 56 9.07 5.63 -23.85
C GLU A 56 7.59 5.75 -24.28
N HIS A 57 6.65 5.53 -23.37
CA HIS A 57 5.22 5.41 -23.67
C HIS A 57 4.36 6.58 -23.16
N VAL A 58 4.92 7.55 -22.42
CA VAL A 58 4.16 8.71 -21.91
C VAL A 58 4.21 9.94 -22.82
N GLU A 59 4.96 9.90 -23.93
CA GLU A 59 5.08 11.02 -24.89
C GLU A 59 5.52 12.33 -24.21
N GLY A 60 6.44 12.22 -23.23
CA GLY A 60 6.93 13.35 -22.45
C GLY A 60 5.94 13.91 -21.41
N LYS A 61 4.81 13.23 -21.18
CA LYS A 61 3.86 13.57 -20.10
C LYS A 61 4.37 13.05 -18.75
N PRO A 62 4.11 13.77 -17.65
CA PRO A 62 4.54 13.37 -16.32
C PRO A 62 3.78 12.12 -15.83
N TYR A 63 4.42 11.36 -14.95
CA TYR A 63 3.80 10.27 -14.19
C TYR A 63 4.42 10.21 -12.79
N GLY A 64 3.77 9.50 -11.87
CA GLY A 64 4.22 9.30 -10.50
C GLY A 64 4.69 7.88 -10.25
N VAL A 65 5.47 7.72 -9.19
CA VAL A 65 5.88 6.42 -8.65
C VAL A 65 5.53 6.44 -7.17
N ASP A 66 4.72 5.47 -6.74
CA ASP A 66 4.37 5.27 -5.35
C ASP A 66 5.34 4.26 -4.74
N VAL A 67 6.22 4.75 -3.86
CA VAL A 67 7.18 3.94 -3.12
C VAL A 67 6.72 3.85 -1.67
N VAL A 68 6.71 2.63 -1.11
CA VAL A 68 6.42 2.45 0.31
C VAL A 68 7.63 2.91 1.12
N MET A 69 7.38 3.73 2.15
CA MET A 69 8.45 4.14 3.07
C MET A 69 9.06 2.90 3.74
N PRO A 70 10.40 2.78 3.74
CA PRO A 70 11.05 1.70 4.46
C PRO A 70 10.68 1.81 5.93
N VAL A 71 10.21 0.71 6.50
CA VAL A 71 10.00 0.65 7.95
C VAL A 71 11.34 0.93 8.61
N LYS A 72 11.35 1.78 9.64
CA LYS A 72 12.58 2.15 10.33
C LYS A 72 13.31 0.86 10.73
N SER A 73 14.63 0.89 10.58
CA SER A 73 15.61 -0.18 10.84
C SER A 73 15.42 -1.00 12.13
N VAL A 74 14.61 -0.51 13.07
CA VAL A 74 14.17 -1.23 14.28
C VAL A 74 13.54 -2.58 13.92
N ASP A 75 12.78 -2.67 12.83
CA ASP A 75 12.08 -3.90 12.42
C ASP A 75 13.04 -4.95 11.85
N ARG A 76 14.14 -4.50 11.23
CA ARG A 76 15.21 -5.34 10.69
C ARG A 76 16.13 -5.85 11.78
N GLU A 77 16.34 -5.07 12.84
CA GLU A 77 17.13 -5.45 14.02
C GLU A 77 16.34 -6.35 15.00
N GLN A 78 15.01 -6.22 15.03
CA GLN A 78 14.13 -7.04 15.89
C GLN A 78 13.71 -8.38 15.29
N GLY A 79 14.13 -8.70 14.05
CA GLY A 79 13.88 -10.01 13.45
C GLY A 79 12.43 -10.23 13.01
N LEU A 80 11.72 -9.17 12.62
CA LEU A 80 10.33 -9.23 12.13
C LEU A 80 10.21 -9.84 10.71
N SER A 81 11.14 -10.72 10.34
CA SER A 81 11.19 -11.44 9.06
C SER A 81 10.40 -12.74 9.05
N ASP A 82 10.07 -13.31 10.22
CA ASP A 82 9.24 -14.52 10.31
C ASP A 82 7.76 -14.15 10.51
N THR A 83 6.97 -14.32 9.45
CA THR A 83 5.54 -13.98 9.40
C THR A 83 4.68 -14.68 10.45
N LYS A 84 5.13 -15.83 10.94
CA LYS A 84 4.37 -16.64 11.93
C LYS A 84 4.29 -16.00 13.30
N ASP A 85 5.33 -15.30 13.73
CA ASP A 85 5.39 -14.66 15.06
C ASP A 85 5.19 -13.14 14.99
N LEU A 86 5.23 -12.55 13.80
CA LEU A 86 5.06 -11.12 13.57
C LEU A 86 3.70 -10.59 14.04
N SER A 87 2.61 -11.31 13.73
CA SER A 87 1.26 -10.89 14.12
C SER A 87 1.09 -10.83 15.64
N SER A 88 1.52 -11.87 16.34
CA SER A 88 1.45 -11.95 17.80
C SER A 88 2.29 -10.86 18.48
N GLN A 89 3.48 -10.56 17.93
CA GLN A 89 4.33 -9.48 18.44
C GLN A 89 3.69 -8.10 18.25
N LEU A 90 3.16 -7.81 17.06
CA LEU A 90 2.52 -6.52 16.77
C LEU A 90 1.26 -6.32 17.63
N TYR A 91 0.43 -7.35 17.78
CA TYR A 91 -0.74 -7.27 18.66
C TYR A 91 -0.35 -7.08 20.13
N GLY A 92 0.74 -7.71 20.57
CA GLY A 92 1.30 -7.51 21.92
C GLY A 92 1.79 -6.09 22.20
N MET A 93 2.12 -5.30 21.16
CA MET A 93 2.51 -3.89 21.30
C MET A 93 1.31 -2.98 21.58
N ILE A 94 0.08 -3.43 21.30
CA ILE A 94 -1.15 -2.67 21.54
C ILE A 94 -1.62 -2.94 22.97
N SER A 95 -1.64 -1.90 23.81
CA SER A 95 -2.11 -2.03 25.19
C SER A 95 -3.58 -2.45 25.25
N LYS A 96 -3.96 -3.22 26.28
CA LYS A 96 -5.35 -3.61 26.54
C LYS A 96 -6.35 -2.44 26.49
N ALA A 97 -5.97 -1.26 26.99
CA ALA A 97 -6.84 -0.07 26.98
C ALA A 97 -7.28 0.38 25.57
N HIS A 98 -6.46 0.15 24.54
CA HIS A 98 -6.81 0.46 23.15
C HIS A 98 -7.81 -0.55 22.59
N TRP A 99 -7.64 -1.84 22.93
CA TRP A 99 -8.59 -2.91 22.60
C TRP A 99 -9.95 -2.67 23.25
N ASP A 100 -9.96 -2.45 24.57
CA ASP A 100 -11.18 -2.17 25.34
C ASP A 100 -11.93 -0.94 24.77
N TYR A 101 -11.20 0.07 24.30
CA TYR A 101 -11.78 1.26 23.69
C TYR A 101 -12.38 0.99 22.31
N ALA A 102 -11.71 0.20 21.46
CA ALA A 102 -12.23 -0.20 20.15
C ALA A 102 -13.51 -1.04 20.29
N ASP A 103 -13.49 -2.03 21.19
CA ASP A 103 -14.65 -2.89 21.48
C ASP A 103 -15.83 -2.06 21.97
N LYS A 104 -15.57 -1.07 22.82
CA LYS A 104 -16.60 -0.14 23.29
C LYS A 104 -17.22 0.65 22.13
N ILE A 105 -16.42 1.17 21.19
CA ILE A 105 -16.95 1.90 20.02
C ILE A 105 -17.87 0.99 19.19
N LEU A 106 -17.44 -0.24 18.93
CA LEU A 106 -18.21 -1.21 18.15
C LEU A 106 -19.53 -1.57 18.85
N ALA A 107 -19.46 -1.83 20.17
CA ALA A 107 -20.65 -2.11 20.98
C ALA A 107 -21.62 -0.93 21.03
N ASP A 108 -21.13 0.30 21.24
CA ASP A 108 -21.95 1.51 21.24
C ASP A 108 -22.64 1.75 19.88
N ALA A 109 -22.00 1.33 18.78
CA ALA A 109 -22.55 1.37 17.44
C ALA A 109 -23.47 0.17 17.10
N GLY A 110 -23.64 -0.78 18.02
CA GLY A 110 -24.46 -1.98 17.83
C GLY A 110 -23.86 -3.00 16.86
N ILE A 111 -22.55 -2.96 16.65
CA ILE A 111 -21.84 -3.91 15.79
C ILE A 111 -21.59 -5.20 16.59
N PRO A 112 -22.07 -6.37 16.13
CA PRO A 112 -21.84 -7.63 16.81
C PRO A 112 -20.35 -8.03 16.76
N PRO A 113 -19.87 -8.81 17.75
CA PRO A 113 -18.51 -9.36 17.71
C PRO A 113 -18.34 -10.30 16.52
N LEU A 114 -17.08 -10.50 16.13
CA LEU A 114 -16.74 -11.48 15.09
C LEU A 114 -17.08 -12.90 15.55
N PRO A 115 -17.50 -13.79 14.65
CA PRO A 115 -17.68 -15.21 14.95
C PRO A 115 -16.38 -15.88 15.45
N GLU A 116 -16.47 -16.84 16.37
CA GLU A 116 -15.31 -17.56 16.95
C GLU A 116 -14.45 -18.28 15.89
N ASP A 117 -15.04 -18.65 14.75
CA ASP A 117 -14.37 -19.26 13.59
C ASP A 117 -13.64 -18.25 12.69
N GLU A 118 -13.91 -16.95 12.84
CA GLU A 118 -13.18 -15.85 12.16
C GLU A 118 -12.16 -15.15 13.09
N GLU A 119 -12.29 -15.30 14.42
CA GLU A 119 -11.35 -14.72 15.40
C GLU A 119 -9.94 -15.35 15.35
N SER A 120 -9.82 -16.62 14.96
CA SER A 120 -8.53 -17.32 14.83
C SER A 120 -8.23 -17.70 13.38
N GLY A 121 -8.16 -16.71 12.51
CA GLY A 121 -7.56 -16.89 11.20
C GLY A 121 -6.09 -17.31 11.33
N SER A 122 -5.82 -18.61 11.32
CA SER A 122 -4.47 -19.20 11.17
C SER A 122 -3.82 -18.86 9.83
N ASP A 123 -4.52 -18.10 9.00
CA ASP A 123 -4.07 -17.53 7.74
C ASP A 123 -3.58 -16.09 7.98
N PRO A 124 -2.27 -15.82 7.85
CA PRO A 124 -1.71 -14.48 7.94
C PRO A 124 -2.37 -13.46 7.00
N LEU A 125 -3.00 -13.91 5.91
CA LEU A 125 -3.72 -13.06 4.96
C LEU A 125 -5.13 -12.68 5.42
N SER A 126 -5.72 -13.46 6.33
CA SER A 126 -7.04 -13.17 6.93
C SER A 126 -6.99 -12.09 8.02
N GLN A 127 -5.80 -11.79 8.56
CA GLN A 127 -5.59 -10.79 9.61
C GLN A 127 -5.37 -9.37 9.07
N GLY A 128 -5.52 -9.17 7.76
CA GLY A 128 -5.28 -7.89 7.09
C GLY A 128 -3.80 -7.54 6.98
N VAL A 129 -3.52 -6.42 6.31
CA VAL A 129 -2.16 -5.93 6.09
C VAL A 129 -1.63 -5.34 7.40
N LEU A 130 -0.96 -6.16 8.21
CA LEU A 130 -0.38 -5.77 9.51
C LEU A 130 0.82 -4.80 9.40
N GLY A 131 1.27 -4.54 8.18
CA GLY A 131 2.30 -3.57 7.86
C GLY A 131 2.70 -3.65 6.39
N TRP A 132 3.40 -2.65 5.88
CA TRP A 132 3.96 -2.68 4.52
C TRP A 132 5.40 -3.20 4.57
N THR A 133 5.53 -4.49 4.89
CA THR A 133 6.82 -5.20 4.86
C THR A 133 6.91 -6.07 3.60
N GLU A 134 8.12 -6.51 3.24
CA GLU A 134 8.30 -7.49 2.16
C GLU A 134 7.44 -8.75 2.39
N ALA A 135 7.29 -9.17 3.65
CA ALA A 135 6.61 -10.40 4.01
C ALA A 135 5.06 -10.29 3.98
N THR A 136 4.52 -9.09 4.12
CA THR A 136 3.07 -8.83 4.19
C THR A 136 2.52 -8.06 2.99
N GLY A 137 3.35 -7.27 2.32
CA GLY A 137 2.97 -6.43 1.19
C GLY A 137 3.16 -7.09 -0.18
N SER A 138 4.26 -7.81 -0.39
CA SER A 138 4.55 -8.45 -1.68
C SER A 138 3.49 -9.45 -2.13
N PRO A 139 2.91 -10.30 -1.26
CA PRO A 139 1.86 -11.25 -1.66
C PRO A 139 0.54 -10.62 -2.12
N LEU A 140 0.34 -9.32 -1.94
CA LEU A 140 -0.91 -8.61 -2.27
C LEU A 140 -0.91 -7.98 -3.66
N ILE A 141 0.20 -8.14 -4.39
CA ILE A 141 0.41 -7.52 -5.71
C ILE A 141 0.10 -8.52 -6.85
N ASP A 142 0.00 -9.81 -6.52
CA ASP A 142 -0.33 -10.91 -7.44
C ASP A 142 -1.84 -11.25 -7.45
#